data_AF-A0A7C1HQQ1-F1
#
_entry.id   AF-A0A7C1HQQ1-F1
#
_cell.length_a   1.000
_cell.length_b   1.000
_cell.length_c   1.000
_cell.angle_alpha   90.00
_cell.angle_beta   90.00
_cell.angle_gamma   90.00
#
_symmetry.space_group_name_H-M   'P 1'
#
loop_
_entity.id
_entity.type
_entity.pdbx_description
1 polymer ?
#
loop_
_entity_poly.entity_id
_entity_poly.type
_entity_poly.pdbx_seq_one_letter_code
_entity_poly.pdbx_strand_id
1 'polypeptide(L)'
;MKALRLSAGKKKGRKIILIAAAVLGAVFILRSASGYFSMRHDRNSVRAEIERLKEENSNLEKKIANVYNDREYIEKIAREQLNLVKQGETVFIIAKE
;
A
#
# COMPACT_ATOMS: atom_id res chain seq x y z
N MET A 1 -38.39 -55.50 -28.26
CA MET A 1 -37.40 -54.49 -28.70
C MET A 1 -37.38 -53.18 -27.86
N LYS A 2 -37.63 -53.21 -26.52
CA LYS A 2 -37.60 -52.00 -25.66
C LYS A 2 -36.31 -51.83 -24.84
N ALA A 3 -35.56 -52.91 -24.60
CA ALA A 3 -34.39 -52.90 -23.70
C ALA A 3 -33.16 -52.16 -24.23
N LEU A 4 -32.98 -52.07 -25.57
CA LEU A 4 -31.82 -51.40 -26.18
C LEU A 4 -31.86 -49.85 -26.11
N ARG A 5 -33.05 -49.24 -25.93
CA ARG A 5 -33.18 -47.78 -25.90
C ARG A 5 -32.87 -47.15 -24.54
N LEU A 6 -33.02 -47.91 -23.43
CA LEU A 6 -32.79 -47.43 -22.07
C LEU A 6 -31.29 -47.22 -21.74
N SER A 7 -30.39 -48.00 -22.36
CA SER A 7 -28.94 -47.89 -22.18
C SER A 7 -28.34 -46.69 -22.93
N ALA A 8 -28.82 -46.40 -24.14
CA ALA A 8 -28.35 -45.29 -24.95
C ALA A 8 -28.66 -43.91 -24.31
N GLY A 9 -29.82 -43.78 -23.65
CA GLY A 9 -30.21 -42.59 -22.89
C GLY A 9 -29.35 -42.35 -21.65
N LYS A 10 -29.01 -43.41 -20.89
CA LYS A 10 -28.08 -43.34 -19.75
C LYS A 10 -26.68 -42.88 -20.15
N LYS A 11 -26.14 -43.37 -21.28
CA LYS A 11 -24.83 -42.94 -21.80
C LYS A 11 -24.83 -41.48 -22.27
N LYS A 12 -25.91 -41.01 -22.91
CA LYS A 12 -26.08 -39.60 -23.29
C LYS A 12 -26.21 -38.68 -22.06
N GLY A 13 -27.03 -39.06 -21.08
CA GLY A 13 -27.15 -38.32 -19.82
C GLY A 13 -25.82 -38.23 -19.06
N ARG A 14 -25.06 -39.32 -18.99
CA ARG A 14 -23.72 -39.31 -18.35
C ARG A 14 -22.73 -38.40 -19.06
N LYS A 15 -22.76 -38.34 -20.40
CA LYS A 15 -21.94 -37.39 -21.18
C LYS A 15 -22.32 -35.94 -20.91
N ILE A 16 -23.62 -35.63 -20.83
CA ILE A 16 -24.11 -34.27 -20.52
C ILE A 16 -23.66 -33.85 -19.11
N ILE A 17 -23.77 -34.73 -18.12
CA ILE A 17 -23.32 -34.46 -16.74
C ILE A 17 -21.81 -34.23 -16.70
N LEU A 18 -21.02 -35.04 -17.42
CA LEU A 18 -19.56 -34.85 -17.49
C LEU A 18 -19.16 -33.53 -18.14
N ILE A 19 -19.85 -33.14 -19.22
CA ILE A 19 -19.61 -31.85 -19.88
C ILE A 19 -20.00 -30.70 -18.95
N ALA A 20 -21.15 -30.77 -18.29
CA ALA A 20 -21.59 -29.76 -17.33
C ALA A 20 -20.61 -29.62 -16.15
N ALA A 21 -20.11 -30.74 -15.62
CA ALA A 21 -19.09 -30.74 -14.56
C ALA A 21 -17.76 -30.15 -15.04
N ALA A 22 -17.34 -30.45 -16.27
CA ALA A 22 -16.12 -29.89 -16.86
C ALA A 22 -16.24 -28.37 -17.07
N VAL A 23 -17.39 -27.89 -17.55
CA VAL A 23 -17.67 -26.46 -17.73
C VAL A 23 -17.68 -25.74 -16.37
N LEU A 24 -18.33 -26.31 -15.36
CA LEU A 24 -18.33 -25.75 -14.00
C LEU A 24 -16.92 -25.71 -13.40
N GLY A 25 -16.13 -26.77 -13.58
CA GLY A 25 -14.73 -26.81 -13.15
C GLY A 25 -13.88 -25.76 -13.85
N ALA A 26 -14.03 -25.58 -15.16
CA ALA A 26 -13.32 -24.57 -15.92
C ALA A 26 -13.66 -23.14 -15.45
N VAL A 27 -14.94 -22.85 -15.21
CA VAL A 27 -15.37 -21.54 -14.66
C VAL A 27 -14.76 -21.29 -13.28
N PHE A 28 -14.71 -22.31 -12.42
CA PHE A 28 -14.11 -22.20 -11.09
C PHE A 28 -12.61 -21.91 -11.16
N ILE A 29 -11.88 -22.61 -12.02
CA ILE A 29 -10.43 -22.40 -12.23
C ILE A 29 -10.14 -21.00 -12.78
N LEU A 30 -10.90 -20.55 -13.79
CA LEU A 30 -10.72 -19.22 -14.38
C LEU A 30 -10.99 -18.10 -13.36
N ARG A 31 -12.04 -18.25 -12.53
CA ARG A 31 -12.35 -17.30 -11.45
C ARG A 31 -11.27 -17.31 -10.37
N SER A 32 -10.77 -18.48 -9.99
CA SER A 32 -9.72 -18.61 -8.97
C SER A 32 -8.37 -18.05 -9.44
N ALA A 33 -8.04 -18.16 -10.73
CA ALA A 33 -6.82 -17.60 -11.31
C ALA A 33 -6.81 -16.06 -11.29
N SER A 34 -7.97 -15.43 -11.51
CA SER A 34 -8.09 -13.95 -11.51
C SER A 34 -7.82 -13.31 -10.14
N GLY A 35 -8.14 -14.00 -9.03
CA GLY A 35 -7.89 -13.50 -7.67
C GLY A 35 -6.43 -13.59 -7.21
N TYR A 36 -5.63 -14.46 -7.82
CA TYR A 36 -4.24 -14.68 -7.39
C TYR A 36 -3.26 -13.67 -8.01
N PHE A 37 -3.59 -13.10 -9.17
CA PHE A 37 -2.74 -12.16 -9.88
C PHE A 37 -2.78 -10.74 -9.29
N SER A 38 -3.94 -10.28 -8.80
CA SER A 38 -4.08 -8.97 -8.15
C SER A 38 -3.30 -8.89 -6.84
N MET A 39 -3.33 -9.95 -6.02
CA MET A 39 -2.63 -9.98 -4.72
C MET A 39 -1.08 -10.00 -4.82
N ARG A 40 -0.50 -10.21 -6.01
CA ARG A 40 0.96 -10.22 -6.21
C ARG A 40 1.49 -8.83 -6.56
N HIS A 41 0.73 -8.03 -7.30
CA HIS A 41 1.15 -6.69 -7.69
C HIS A 41 1.13 -5.73 -6.49
N ASP A 42 0.09 -5.84 -5.66
CA ASP A 42 -0.09 -4.99 -4.47
C ASP A 42 1.01 -5.20 -3.41
N ARG A 43 1.60 -6.39 -3.33
CA ARG A 43 2.67 -6.66 -2.36
C ARG A 43 4.00 -6.01 -2.73
N ASN A 44 4.29 -5.89 -4.01
CA ASN A 44 5.55 -5.29 -4.46
C ASN A 44 5.49 -3.76 -4.41
N SER A 45 4.36 -3.16 -4.80
CA SER A 45 4.16 -1.71 -4.71
C SER A 45 4.21 -1.22 -3.25
N VAL A 46 3.49 -1.90 -2.35
CA VAL A 46 3.47 -1.55 -0.92
C VAL A 46 4.86 -1.70 -0.30
N ARG A 47 5.63 -2.72 -0.69
CA ARG A 47 6.99 -2.91 -0.17
C ARG A 47 7.96 -1.83 -0.66
N ALA A 48 7.87 -1.45 -1.94
CA ALA A 48 8.68 -0.36 -2.49
C ALA A 48 8.34 0.98 -1.81
N GLU A 49 7.07 1.21 -1.50
CA GLU A 49 6.62 2.41 -0.78
C GLU A 49 7.12 2.45 0.67
N ILE A 50 7.12 1.30 1.37
CA ILE A 50 7.72 1.18 2.70
C ILE A 50 9.22 1.51 2.66
N GLU A 51 9.96 1.00 1.68
CA GLU A 51 11.40 1.27 1.56
C GLU A 51 11.68 2.76 1.29
N ARG A 52 10.92 3.36 0.36
CA ARG A 52 11.00 4.80 0.08
C ARG A 52 10.72 5.65 1.32
N LEU A 53 9.65 5.35 2.05
CA LEU A 53 9.28 6.10 3.26
C LEU A 53 10.32 5.95 4.38
N LYS A 54 10.95 4.78 4.51
CA LYS A 54 12.04 4.57 5.47
C LYS A 54 13.27 5.41 5.14
N GLU A 55 13.64 5.47 3.86
CA GLU A 55 14.77 6.26 3.41
C GLU A 55 14.51 7.76 3.63
N GLU A 56 13.30 8.22 3.30
CA GLU A 56 12.87 9.60 3.54
C GLU A 56 12.90 9.96 5.03
N ASN A 57 12.37 9.08 5.89
CA ASN A 57 12.39 9.30 7.34
C ASN A 57 13.84 9.36 7.87
N SER A 58 14.72 8.45 7.46
CA SER A 58 16.13 8.49 7.87
C SER A 58 16.84 9.77 7.42
N ASN A 59 16.52 10.27 6.22
CA ASN A 59 17.07 11.53 5.73
C ASN A 59 16.55 12.73 6.51
N LEU A 60 15.27 12.73 6.90
CA LEU A 60 14.70 13.77 7.76
C LEU A 60 15.30 13.75 9.17
N GLU A 61 15.46 12.57 9.76
CA GLU A 61 16.12 12.41 11.07
C GLU A 61 17.56 12.92 11.06
N LYS A 62 18.33 12.67 9.99
CA LYS A 62 19.67 13.23 9.83
C LYS A 62 19.66 14.76 9.71
N LYS A 63 18.70 15.33 8.96
CA LYS A 63 18.54 16.79 8.84
C LYS A 63 18.22 17.40 10.20
N ILE A 64 17.30 16.81 10.93
CA ILE A 64 16.96 17.19 12.31
C ILE A 64 18.22 17.15 13.16
N ALA A 65 18.95 16.03 13.19
CA ALA A 65 20.16 15.91 13.99
C ALA A 65 21.22 16.98 13.64
N ASN A 66 21.39 17.31 12.35
CA ASN A 66 22.32 18.35 11.93
C ASN A 66 21.87 19.75 12.39
N VAL A 67 20.57 20.04 12.32
CA VAL A 67 19.98 21.30 12.77
C VAL A 67 20.05 21.45 14.30
N TYR A 68 19.81 20.36 15.04
CA TYR A 68 19.91 20.33 16.51
C TYR A 68 21.35 20.27 17.03
N ASN A 69 22.35 19.98 16.20
CA ASN A 69 23.76 20.05 16.59
C ASN A 69 24.38 21.43 16.32
N ASP A 70 23.71 22.28 15.55
CA ASP A 70 24.13 23.65 15.31
C ASP A 70 23.73 24.53 16.51
N ARG A 71 24.71 24.79 17.39
CA ARG A 71 24.52 25.59 18.60
C ARG A 71 23.99 27.00 18.30
N GLU A 72 24.35 27.57 17.14
CA GLU A 72 23.89 28.90 16.72
C GLU A 72 22.43 28.86 16.28
N TYR A 73 22.01 27.78 15.60
CA TYR A 73 20.61 27.55 15.27
C TYR A 73 19.75 27.34 16.53
N ILE A 74 20.22 26.54 17.48
CA ILE A 74 19.52 26.34 18.77
C ILE A 74 19.41 27.67 19.53
N GLU A 75 20.50 28.45 19.63
CA GLU A 75 20.49 29.78 20.26
C GLU A 75 19.46 30.69 19.59
N LYS A 76 19.39 30.69 18.25
CA LYS A 76 18.42 31.49 17.50
C LYS A 76 16.98 31.09 17.83
N ILE A 77 16.64 29.80 17.75
CA ILE A 77 15.29 29.31 18.06
C ILE A 77 14.92 29.60 19.53
N ALA A 78 15.85 29.38 20.47
CA ALA A 78 15.63 29.69 21.88
C ALA A 78 15.38 31.20 22.10
N ARG A 79 16.13 32.07 21.41
CA ARG A 79 15.92 33.52 21.46
C ARG A 79 14.55 33.94 20.92
N GLU A 80 14.13 33.36 19.79
CA GLU A 80 12.81 33.60 19.21
C GLU A 80 11.68 33.13 20.15
N GLN A 81 11.79 31.94 20.73
CA GLN A 81 10.77 31.40 21.64
C GLN A 81 10.69 32.13 22.99
N LEU A 82 11.82 32.61 23.51
CA LEU A 82 11.91 33.31 24.78
C LEU A 82 11.80 34.84 24.65
N ASN A 83 11.58 35.37 23.44
CA ASN A 83 11.61 36.81 23.14
C ASN A 83 12.90 37.51 23.62
N LEU A 84 14.03 36.84 23.49
CA LEU A 84 15.35 37.37 23.84
C LEU A 84 16.02 37.97 22.61
N VAL A 85 16.76 39.06 22.78
CA VAL A 85 17.54 39.71 21.71
C VAL A 85 19.03 39.72 22.02
N LYS A 86 19.84 39.55 20.98
CA LYS A 86 21.30 39.64 21.07
C LYS A 86 21.73 41.09 20.96
N GLN A 87 22.91 41.43 21.50
CA GLN A 87 23.45 42.78 21.34
C GLN A 87 23.56 43.16 19.85
N GLY A 88 22.96 44.29 19.48
CA GLY A 88 22.90 44.79 18.10
C GLY A 88 21.59 44.47 17.35
N GLU A 89 20.67 43.71 17.92
CA GLU A 89 19.35 43.43 17.31
C GLU A 89 18.24 44.35 17.86
N THR A 90 17.20 44.61 17.06
CA THR A 90 16.03 45.42 17.44
C THR A 90 14.75 44.59 17.34
N VAL A 91 13.97 44.51 18.43
CA VAL A 91 12.67 43.81 18.44
C VAL A 91 11.59 44.70 17.84
N PHE A 92 10.85 44.19 16.85
CA PHE A 92 9.61 44.81 16.37
C PHE A 92 8.41 44.05 16.93
N ILE A 93 7.67 44.66 17.85
CA ILE A 93 6.41 44.11 18.35
C ILE A 93 5.28 44.83 17.63
N ILE A 94 4.51 44.10 16.81
CA ILE A 94 3.33 44.65 16.14
C ILE A 94 2.19 44.66 17.16
N ALA A 95 1.90 45.81 17.74
CA ALA A 95 0.68 46.00 18.53
C ALA A 95 -0.52 45.94 17.57
N LYS A 96 -1.36 44.93 17.74
CA LYS A 96 -2.61 44.80 16.98
C LYS A 96 -3.67 45.65 17.70
N GLU A 97 -4.17 46.69 17.04
CA GLU A 97 -5.36 47.45 17.47
C GLU A 97 -6.62 46.58 17.49
#